data_AF-A0A1X9YT44-F1
#
_entry.id   AF-A0A1X9YT44-F1
#
_cell.length_a   1.000
_cell.length_b   1.000
_cell.length_c   1.000
_cell.angle_alpha   90.00
_cell.angle_beta   90.00
_cell.angle_gamma   90.00
#
_symmetry.space_group_name_H-M   'P 1'
#
loop_
_entity.id
_entity.type
_entity.pdbx_description
1 polymer ?
#
loop_
_entity_poly.entity_id
_entity_poly.type
_entity_poly.pdbx_seq_one_letter_code
_entity_poly.pdbx_strand_id
1 'polypeptide(L)' 'MIEDIIKEFKVEIIREPGPDPLTSEFYPFAYEELNIEATSERSAYVIACALFKMKARGQLLRFFINGEEYFDEQL' A
#
# COMPACT_ATOMS: atom_id res chain seq x y z
N MET A 1 12.29 -22.14 -18.34
CA MET A 1 12.53 -20.97 -17.47
C MET A 1 11.39 -20.02 -17.76
N ILE A 2 10.54 -19.73 -16.79
CA ILE A 2 9.51 -18.70 -16.96
C ILE A 2 10.24 -17.41 -16.61
N GLU A 3 10.44 -16.53 -17.60
CA GLU A 3 10.88 -15.17 -17.33
C GLU A 3 9.72 -14.49 -16.59
N ASP A 4 9.96 -14.09 -15.34
CA ASP A 4 8.99 -13.28 -14.62
C ASP A 4 8.92 -11.92 -15.33
N ILE A 5 7.85 -11.74 -16.11
CA ILE A 5 7.62 -10.49 -16.85
C ILE A 5 7.35 -9.40 -15.81
N ILE A 6 8.29 -8.47 -15.67
CA ILE A 6 8.11 -7.25 -14.88
C ILE A 6 7.06 -6.38 -15.58
N LYS A 7 6.07 -5.93 -14.82
CA LYS A 7 5.01 -5.03 -15.25
C LYS A 7 4.94 -3.85 -14.30
N GLU A 8 4.50 -2.71 -14.82
CA GLU A 8 4.15 -1.57 -13.99
C GLU A 8 2.72 -1.73 -13.47
N PHE A 9 2.55 -1.54 -12.16
CA PHE A 9 1.25 -1.55 -11.48
C PHE A 9 0.97 -0.17 -10.90
N LYS A 10 -0.22 0.37 -11.17
CA LYS A 10 -0.71 1.56 -10.47
C LYS A 10 -1.16 1.15 -9.08
N VAL A 11 -0.59 1.74 -8.04
CA VAL A 11 -0.95 1.46 -6.65
C VAL A 11 -1.47 2.73 -6.00
N GLU A 12 -2.72 2.69 -5.55
CA GLU A 12 -3.37 3.78 -4.83
C GLU A 12 -3.54 3.35 -3.36
N ILE A 13 -3.24 4.25 -2.43
CA ILE A 13 -3.29 3.96 -0.99
C ILE A 13 -4.16 5.01 -0.32
N ILE A 14 -5.27 4.55 0.26
CA ILE A 14 -6.09 5.36 1.14
C ILE A 14 -5.60 5.17 2.56
N ARG A 15 -5.27 6.29 3.22
CA ARG A 15 -4.90 6.35 4.63
C ARG A 15 -6.06 6.96 5.39
N GLU A 16 -6.80 6.12 6.09
CA GLU A 16 -7.90 6.60 6.93
C GLU A 16 -7.34 7.40 8.12
N PRO A 17 -8.08 8.40 8.64
CA PRO A 17 -7.64 9.15 9.80
C PRO A 17 -7.40 8.23 11.01
N GLY A 18 -6.35 8.52 11.80
CA GLY A 18 -6.00 7.68 12.94
C GLY A 18 -4.95 8.31 13.86
N PRO A 19 -4.84 7.85 15.12
CA PRO A 19 -3.92 8.44 16.09
C PRO A 19 -2.47 8.02 15.84
N ASP A 20 -1.53 8.95 15.94
CA ASP A 20 -0.11 8.66 16.05
C ASP A 20 0.14 7.90 17.37
N PRO A 21 0.70 6.67 17.32
CA PRO A 21 0.88 5.86 18.53
C PRO A 21 1.98 6.36 19.48
N LEU A 22 2.82 7.30 19.04
CA LEU A 22 3.93 7.88 19.81
C LEU A 22 3.58 9.27 20.36
N THR A 23 2.88 10.11 19.59
CA THR A 23 2.57 11.49 19.97
C THR A 23 1.12 11.70 20.43
N SER A 24 0.23 10.74 20.17
CA SER A 24 -1.23 10.88 20.37
C SER A 24 -1.89 11.99 19.55
N GLU A 25 -1.17 12.58 18.59
CA GLU A 25 -1.75 13.49 17.60
C GLU A 25 -2.61 12.72 16.61
N PHE A 26 -3.59 13.37 15.99
CA PHE A 26 -4.48 12.70 15.04
C PHE A 26 -4.03 12.97 13.61
N TYR A 27 -3.67 11.93 12.88
CA TYR A 27 -3.37 12.03 11.46
C TYR A 27 -4.66 12.15 10.64
N PRO A 28 -4.73 13.12 9.70
CA PRO A 28 -5.89 13.27 8.85
C PRO A 28 -5.95 12.19 7.77
N PHE A 29 -7.08 12.14 7.07
CA PHE A 29 -7.21 11.37 5.83
C PHE A 29 -6.12 11.79 4.84
N ALA A 30 -5.56 10.82 4.12
CA ALA A 30 -4.69 11.12 3.00
C ALA A 30 -4.75 10.05 1.90
N TYR A 31 -4.40 10.48 0.70
CA TYR A 31 -4.34 9.65 -0.50
C TYR A 31 -2.93 9.68 -1.07
N GLU A 32 -2.45 8.52 -1.52
CA GLU A 32 -1.12 8.36 -2.11
C GLU A 32 -1.24 7.53 -3.39
N GLU A 33 -0.41 7.83 -4.38
CA GLU A 33 -0.39 7.11 -5.66
C GLU A 33 1.07 6.80 -6.02
N LEU A 34 1.30 5.58 -6.49
CA LEU A 34 2.61 5.04 -6.83
C LEU A 34 2.50 4.24 -8.13
N ASN A 35 3.57 4.23 -8.92
CA ASN A 35 3.78 3.21 -9.95
C ASN A 35 4.86 2.26 -9.45
N ILE A 36 4.55 0.96 -9.40
CA ILE A 36 5.46 -0.06 -8.88
C ILE A 36 5.73 -1.08 -9.99
N GLU A 37 7.01 -1.23 -10.34
CA GLU A 37 7.46 -2.33 -11.18
C GLU A 37 7.53 -3.62 -10.35
N ALA A 38 6.75 -4.63 -10.75
CA ALA A 38 6.69 -5.90 -10.04
C ALA A 38 6.36 -7.06 -10.99
N THR A 39 6.54 -8.28 -10.50
CA THR A 39 6.22 -9.51 -11.25
C THR A 39 4.76 -9.94 -11.10
N SER A 40 4.03 -9.38 -10.12
CA SER A 40 2.63 -9.65 -9.85
C SER A 40 1.98 -8.54 -9.02
N GLU A 41 0.65 -8.49 -8.98
CA GLU A 41 -0.11 -7.58 -8.10
C GLU A 41 0.22 -7.80 -6.63
N ARG A 42 0.37 -9.06 -6.20
CA ARG A 42 0.81 -9.41 -4.86
C ARG A 42 2.17 -8.80 -4.54
N SER A 43 3.14 -8.95 -5.45
CA SER A 43 4.47 -8.37 -5.28
C SER A 43 4.40 -6.84 -5.17
N ALA A 44 3.59 -6.18 -6.02
CA ALA A 44 3.37 -4.73 -5.94
C ALA A 44 2.74 -4.31 -4.60
N TYR A 45 1.74 -5.04 -4.12
CA TYR A 45 1.10 -4.83 -2.83
C TYR A 45 2.08 -4.98 -1.65
N VAL A 46 2.93 -6.02 -1.66
CA VAL A 46 3.95 -6.23 -0.61
C VAL A 46 4.96 -5.08 -0.59
N ILE A 47 5.39 -4.61 -1.76
CA ILE A 47 6.29 -3.44 -1.86
C ILE A 47 5.60 -2.19 -1.31
N ALA A 48 4.36 -1.91 -1.70
CA ALA A 48 3.59 -0.78 -1.20
C ALA A 48 3.39 -0.83 0.32
N CYS A 49 3.06 -2.00 0.87
CA CYS A 49 2.97 -2.24 2.30
C CYS A 49 4.29 -1.90 3.01
N ALA A 50 5.42 -2.38 2.50
CA ALA A 50 6.73 -2.13 3.10
C ALA A 50 7.07 -0.63 3.14
N LEU A 51 6.73 0.11 2.07
CA LEU A 51 6.95 1.55 1.99
C LEU A 51 6.10 2.33 3.01
N PHE A 52 4.85 1.93 3.24
CA PHE A 52 3.90 2.70 4.04
C PHE A 52 3.75 2.28 5.49
N LYS A 53 4.19 1.07 5.87
CA LYS A 53 4.10 0.54 7.24
C LYS A 53 4.80 1.42 8.29
N MET A 54 5.85 2.13 7.92
CA MET A 54 6.54 3.07 8.83
C MET A 54 5.98 4.50 8.76
N LYS A 55 5.52 4.94 7.59
CA LYS A 55 5.04 6.32 7.35
C LYS A 55 3.67 6.59 7.98
N ALA A 56 2.80 5.59 8.05
CA ALA A 56 1.40 5.76 8.42
C ALA A 56 1.01 4.93 9.66
N ARG A 57 1.92 4.82 10.63
CA ARG A 57 1.64 4.11 11.88
C ARG A 57 0.43 4.73 12.57
N GLY A 58 -0.52 3.88 12.96
CA GLY A 58 -1.76 4.30 13.61
C GLY A 58 -2.90 4.68 12.67
N GLN A 59 -2.66 4.70 11.36
CA GLN A 59 -3.71 4.83 10.34
C GLN A 59 -4.08 3.45 9.77
N LEU A 60 -5.36 3.26 9.42
CA LEU A 60 -5.78 2.14 8.59
C LEU A 60 -5.40 2.43 7.13
N LEU A 61 -4.79 1.45 6.48
CA LEU A 61 -4.36 1.54 5.08
C LEU A 61 -5.23 0.63 4.22
N ARG A 62 -5.77 1.18 3.14
CA ARG A 62 -6.48 0.42 2.10
C ARG A 62 -5.70 0.57 0.79
N PHE A 63 -5.41 -0.54 0.14
CA PHE A 63 -4.58 -0.58 -1.06
C PHE A 63 -5.43 -0.94 -2.26
N PHE A 64 -5.20 -0.26 -3.37
CA PHE A 64 -5.84 -0.55 -4.64
C PHE A 64 -4.76 -0.78 -5.67
N ILE A 65 -4.83 -1.90 -6.39
CA ILE A 65 -3.89 -2.23 -7.46
C ILE A 65 -4.67 -2.16 -8.77
N ASN A 66 -4.23 -1.29 -9.68
CA ASN A 66 -4.91 -1.01 -10.94
C ASN A 66 -6.40 -0.62 -10.77
N GLY A 67 -6.74 0.03 -9.66
CA GLY A 67 -8.09 0.50 -9.33
C GLY A 67 -8.97 -0.52 -8.59
N GLU A 68 -8.51 -1.75 -8.35
CA GLU A 68 -9.24 -2.75 -7.57
C GLU A 68 -8.69 -2.85 -6.15
N GLU A 69 -9.57 -2.86 -5.14
CA GLU A 69 -9.14 -2.97 -3.75
C GLU A 69 -8.51 -4.35 -3.51
N TYR A 70 -7.25 -4.33 -3.07
CA TYR A 70 -6.45 -5.52 -2.91
C TYR A 70 -6.32 -5.89 -1.43
N PHE A 71 -6.78 -7.10 -1.09
CA PHE A 71 -6.64 -7.69 0.23
C PHE A 71 -5.85 -9.00 0.12
N ASP A 72 -4.67 -9.06 0.74
CA ASP A 72 -3.95 -10.33 0.86
C ASP A 72 -4.43 -11.08 2.11
N GLU A 73 -5.23 -12.13 1.92
CA GLU A 73 -5.76 -12.97 3.01
C GLU A 73 -4.67 -13.79 3.73
N GLN A 74 -3.45 -13.86 3.19
CA GLN A 74 -2.36 -14.70 3.72
C GLN A 74 -1.37 -13.93 4.60
N LEU A 75 -1.66 -12.68 4.95
CA LEU A 75 -0.74 -11.76 5.63
C LEU A 75 -1.03 -11.58 7.12
#